data_AF-A0A396JL05-F1
#
_entry.id   AF-A0A396JL05-F1
#
_cell.length_a   1.000
_cell.length_b   1.000
_cell.length_c   1.000
_cell.angle_alpha   90.00
_cell.angle_beta   90.00
_cell.angle_gamma   90.00
#
_symmetry.space_group_name_H-M   'P 1'
#
loop_
_entity.id
_entity.type
_entity.pdbx_description
1 polymer ?
#
loop_
_entity_poly.entity_id
_entity_poly.type
_entity_poly.pdbx_seq_one_letter_code
_entity_poly.pdbx_strand_id
1 'polypeptide(L)' 'MLPQNCDKYRESKSSQQLEMLKYMLKFNLDDQSAIFEKLHQQMENGNYESETSILSAEEIEEIVQRTVTPLFSPS' A
#
# COMPACT_ATOMS: atom_id res chain seq x y z
N MET A 1 -29.47 13.42 -16.11
CA MET A 1 -28.29 12.56 -16.33
C MET A 1 -27.49 12.54 -15.03
N LEU A 2 -27.09 11.37 -14.54
CA LEU A 2 -26.82 11.04 -13.12
C LEU A 2 -25.46 11.55 -12.58
N PRO A 3 -25.40 12.23 -11.42
CA PRO A 3 -24.16 12.47 -10.65
C PRO A 3 -23.79 11.31 -9.68
N GLN A 4 -24.64 10.30 -9.54
CA GLN A 4 -24.53 9.22 -8.53
C GLN A 4 -23.27 8.33 -8.63
N ASN A 5 -22.53 8.39 -9.74
CA ASN A 5 -21.35 7.53 -9.94
C ASN A 5 -20.08 8.05 -9.27
N CYS A 6 -19.93 9.37 -9.10
CA CYS A 6 -18.73 9.94 -8.50
C CYS A 6 -18.62 9.63 -7.00
N ASP A 7 -19.73 9.73 -6.27
CA ASP A 7 -19.75 9.44 -4.83
C ASP A 7 -19.46 7.96 -4.56
N LYS A 8 -20.08 7.06 -5.33
CA LYS A 8 -19.81 5.61 -5.25
C LYS A 8 -18.36 5.26 -5.56
N TYR A 9 -17.75 5.90 -6.57
CA TYR A 9 -16.34 5.68 -6.91
C TYR A 9 -15.41 6.16 -5.79
N ARG A 10 -15.72 7.30 -5.16
CA ARG A 10 -14.94 7.84 -4.04
C ARG A 10 -15.05 6.99 -2.77
N GLU A 11 -16.27 6.52 -2.45
CA GLU A 11 -16.50 5.58 -1.34
C GLU A 11 -15.77 4.25 -1.54
N SER A 12 -15.79 3.71 -2.77
CA SER A 12 -15.06 2.49 -3.12
C SER A 12 -13.56 2.64 -2.92
N LYS A 13 -12.96 3.74 -3.37
CA LYS A 13 -11.52 4.00 -3.22
C LYS A 13 -11.11 4.19 -1.76
N SER A 14 -11.88 4.95 -1.00
CA SER A 14 -11.65 5.12 0.45
C SER A 14 -11.72 3.79 1.21
N SER A 15 -12.67 2.93 0.84
CA SER A 15 -12.82 1.60 1.45
C SER A 15 -11.62 0.69 1.15
N GLN A 16 -11.11 0.73 -0.09
CA GLN A 16 -9.92 -0.03 -0.50
C GLN A 16 -8.66 0.44 0.23
N GLN A 17 -8.45 1.75 0.38
CA GLN A 17 -7.35 2.30 1.16
C GLN A 17 -7.42 1.86 2.63
N LEU A 18 -8.61 1.88 3.23
CA LEU A 18 -8.79 1.44 4.60
C LEU A 18 -8.52 -0.07 4.78
N GLU A 19 -8.93 -0.89 3.81
CA GLU A 19 -8.67 -2.33 3.82
C GLU A 19 -7.16 -2.64 3.70
N MET A 20 -6.46 -1.93 2.82
CA MET A 20 -4.99 -2.00 2.70
C MET A 20 -4.31 -1.66 4.02
N LEU A 21 -4.70 -0.55 4.67
CA LEU A 21 -4.13 -0.15 5.96
C LEU A 21 -4.37 -1.20 7.06
N LYS A 22 -5.56 -1.83 7.07
CA LYS A 22 -5.84 -2.95 7.99
C LYS A 22 -4.99 -4.19 7.69
N TYR A 23 -4.67 -4.43 6.42
CA TYR A 23 -3.79 -5.52 6.02
C TYR A 23 -2.35 -5.28 6.50
N MET A 24 -1.84 -4.05 6.35
CA MET A 24 -0.50 -3.66 6.80
C MET A 24 -0.28 -3.87 8.30
N LEU A 25 -1.30 -3.61 9.12
CA LEU A 25 -1.23 -3.80 10.57
C LEU A 25 -0.99 -5.25 11.01
N LYS A 26 -1.07 -6.24 10.09
CA LYS A 26 -0.79 -7.64 10.39
C LYS A 26 0.70 -7.98 10.40
N PHE A 27 1.56 -7.11 9.86
CA PHE A 27 3.00 -7.33 9.77
C PHE A 27 3.74 -6.77 11.01
N ASN A 28 5.03 -7.07 11.16
CA ASN A 28 5.84 -6.51 12.24
C ASN A 28 6.18 -5.02 12.00
N LEU A 29 6.80 -4.35 12.98
CA LEU A 29 7.07 -2.90 12.88
C LEU A 29 8.03 -2.52 11.75
N ASP A 30 9.03 -3.36 11.47
CA ASP A 30 10.02 -3.10 10.42
C ASP A 30 9.37 -3.20 9.03
N ASP A 31 8.56 -4.24 8.83
CA ASP A 31 7.78 -4.45 7.62
C ASP A 31 6.72 -3.35 7.43
N GLN A 32 6.01 -2.98 8.50
CA GLN A 32 5.06 -1.87 8.47
C GLN A 32 5.74 -0.57 8.01
N SER A 33 6.94 -0.28 8.54
CA SER A 33 7.71 0.91 8.16
C SER A 33 8.11 0.88 6.68
N ALA A 34 8.60 -0.26 6.19
CA ALA A 34 8.97 -0.43 4.78
C ALA A 34 7.77 -0.25 3.83
N ILE A 35 6.60 -0.76 4.22
CA ILE A 35 5.38 -0.60 3.43
C ILE A 35 4.91 0.87 3.44
N PHE A 36 4.98 1.56 4.60
CA PHE A 36 4.64 2.99 4.68
C PHE A 36 5.57 3.87 3.86
N GLU A 37 6.88 3.58 3.86
CA GLU A 37 7.85 4.32 3.07
C GLU A 37 7.58 4.15 1.57
N LYS A 38 7.22 2.94 1.14
CA LYS A 38 6.82 2.70 -0.25
C LYS A 38 5.56 3.45 -0.65
N LEU A 39 4.56 3.47 0.23
CA LEU A 39 3.32 4.21 0.02
C LEU A 39 3.59 5.73 -0.08
N HIS A 40 4.46 6.25 0.79
CA HIS A 40 4.89 7.65 0.76
C HIS A 40 5.56 7.99 -0.58
N GLN A 41 6.50 7.16 -1.03
CA GLN A 41 7.16 7.35 -2.32
C GLN A 41 6.18 7.31 -3.50
N GLN A 42 5.14 6.47 -3.48
CA GLN A 42 4.13 6.45 -4.53
C GLN A 42 3.26 7.72 -4.53
N MET A 43 2.96 8.29 -3.37
CA MET A 43 2.23 9.55 -3.25
C MET A 43 3.06 10.78 -3.64
N GLU A 44 4.37 10.75 -3.40
CA GLU A 44 5.27 11.85 -3.78
C GLU A 44 5.65 11.81 -5.27
N ASN A 45 5.89 10.61 -5.82
CA ASN A 45 6.32 10.43 -7.20
C ASN A 45 5.15 10.29 -8.19
N GLY A 46 3.99 9.86 -7.71
CA GLY A 46 2.75 9.85 -8.47
C GLY A 46 2.02 11.16 -8.28
N ASN A 47 1.61 11.80 -9.38
CA ASN A 47 0.50 12.74 -9.33
C ASN A 47 -0.62 12.00 -8.58
N TYR A 48 -1.14 12.54 -7.46
CA TYR A 48 -2.09 11.92 -6.52
C TYR A 48 -3.41 11.47 -7.20
N GLU A 49 -3.27 10.53 -8.12
CA GLU A 49 -4.30 9.82 -8.85
C GLU A 49 -4.68 8.66 -7.95
N SER A 50 -5.97 8.45 -7.74
CA SER A 50 -6.50 7.50 -6.74
C SER A 50 -6.02 6.04 -6.93
N GLU A 51 -5.33 5.73 -8.03
CA GLU A 51 -4.79 4.43 -8.36
C GLU A 51 -3.36 4.21 -7.84
N THR A 52 -2.57 5.28 -7.62
CA THR A 52 -1.20 5.18 -7.10
C THR A 52 -1.12 5.23 -5.57
N SER A 53 -2.25 5.44 -4.88
CA SER A 53 -2.32 5.53 -3.41
C SER A 53 -2.85 4.25 -2.76
N ILE A 54 -2.86 3.12 -3.48
CA ILE A 54 -3.30 1.82 -2.98
C ILE A 54 -2.26 0.79 -3.42
N LEU A 55 -1.65 0.12 -2.44
CA LEU A 55 -0.81 -1.06 -2.66
C LEU A 55 -1.69 -2.31 -2.67
N SER A 56 -1.46 -3.20 -3.64
CA SER A 56 -2.08 -4.51 -3.65
C SER A 56 -1.48 -5.40 -2.53
N ALA A 57 -2.20 -6.46 -2.16
CA ALA A 57 -1.68 -7.44 -1.20
C ALA A 57 -0.37 -8.09 -1.69
N GLU A 58 -0.26 -8.31 -3.00
CA GLU A 58 0.93 -8.87 -3.65
C GLU A 58 2.13 -7.92 -3.53
N GLU A 59 1.92 -6.61 -3.72
CA GLU A 59 2.99 -5.61 -3.55
C GLU A 59 3.44 -5.52 -2.09
N ILE A 60 2.50 -5.61 -1.14
CA ILE A 60 2.81 -5.63 0.30
C ILE A 60 3.64 -6.87 0.65
N GLU A 61 3.25 -8.04 0.14
CA GLU A 61 3.99 -9.29 0.36
C GLU A 61 5.37 -9.27 -0.27
N GLU A 62 5.55 -8.67 -1.44
CA GLU A 62 6.88 -8.47 -2.03
C GLU A 62 7.78 -7.59 -1.16
N ILE A 63 7.24 -6.53 -0.56
CA ILE A 63 8.00 -5.65 0.34
C ILE A 63 8.45 -6.44 1.56
N VAL A 64 7.54 -7.18 2.19
CA VAL A 64 7.80 -8.03 3.37
C VAL A 64 8.80 -9.14 3.03
N GLN A 65 8.74 -9.74 1.84
CA GLN A 65 9.69 -10.79 1.44
C GLN A 65 11.11 -10.24 1.21
N ARG A 66 11.22 -9.00 0.72
CA ARG A 66 12.52 -8.32 0.53
C ARG A 66 13.18 -7.92 1.85
N THR A 67 12.42 -7.71 2.93
CA THR A 67 12.96 -7.40 4.26
C THR A 67 13.44 -8.66 5.02
N VAL A 68 12.82 -9.83 4.78
CA VAL A 68 13.26 -11.11 5.39
C VAL A 68 14.42 -11.80 4.67
N THR A 69 14.97 -11.24 3.60
CA THR A 69 16.17 -11.81 2.98
C THR A 69 17.37 -11.59 3.90
N PRO A 70 18.00 -12.65 4.46
CA PRO A 70 19.13 -12.45 5.35
C PRO A 70 20.29 -11.85 4.54
N LEU A 71 20.69 -10.63 4.85
CA LEU A 71 21.85 -9.96 4.26
C LEU A 71 23.20 -10.62 4.64
N PHE A 72 23.17 -11.74 5.35
CA PHE A 72 24.37 -12.43 5.83
C PHE A 72 24.51 -13.79 5.14
N SER A 73 25.27 -13.79 4.05
CA SER A 73 26.04 -14.97 3.65
C SER A 73 27.39 -14.91 4.37
N PRO A 74 27.66 -15.78 5.35
CA PRO A 74 28.99 -15.85 5.94
C PRO A 74 29.96 -16.40 4.88
N SER A 75 31.02 -15.64 4.59
CA SER A 75 32.22 -16.14 3.89
C SER A 75 33.12 -16.91 4.85
#